data_AF-J9FI49-F1
#
_entry.id   AF-J9FI49-F1
#
_cell.length_a   1.000
_cell.length_b   1.000
_cell.length_c   1.000
_cell.angle_alpha   90.00
_cell.angle_beta   90.00
_cell.angle_gamma   90.00
#
_symmetry.space_group_name_H-M   'P 1'
#
loop_
_entity.id
_entity.type
_entity.pdbx_description
1 polymer ?
#
loop_
_entity_poly.entity_id
_entity_poly.type
_entity_poly.pdbx_seq_one_letter_code
_entity_poly.pdbx_strand_id
1 'polypeptide(L)'
;AKAAKRFGEAFDEAKFRETNPRVLEHQAKWNEIHERYSKAMNESDFEDLRQLILDCGIVCPISGTRNWTEVRQFNLMFSTDMGSTADGAMKVYLRPETAQGIFVNFLNVQKTGRMKVPFGIAQIGKAFRNEIVARQFVFRMREFEQMEMQFFVRPGEEMEWFKKWKSTRLKWHLAMGLGEEKYRYHDHEKLAHYANAATDIEFEMPFGFKEVEG
;
A
#
# COMPACT_ATOMS: atom_id res chain seq x y z
N ALA A 1 -21.42 8.09 16.22
CA ALA A 1 -21.42 7.47 17.57
C ALA A 1 -22.43 8.11 18.56
N LYS A 2 -22.26 9.38 19.01
CA LYS A 2 -23.20 10.02 19.98
C LYS A 2 -24.62 10.22 19.45
N ALA A 3 -24.78 10.59 18.17
CA ALA A 3 -26.10 10.78 17.54
C ALA A 3 -26.84 9.44 17.36
N ALA A 4 -26.15 8.41 16.86
CA ALA A 4 -26.69 7.04 16.78
C ALA A 4 -27.18 6.51 18.14
N LYS A 5 -26.44 6.73 19.23
CA LYS A 5 -26.87 6.39 20.60
C LYS A 5 -28.12 7.14 21.08
N ARG A 6 -28.42 8.31 20.51
CA ARG A 6 -29.51 9.19 20.94
C ARG A 6 -30.80 8.96 20.15
N PHE A 7 -30.70 8.51 18.91
CA PHE A 7 -31.84 8.33 18.00
C PHE A 7 -32.16 6.86 17.68
N GLY A 8 -31.33 5.90 18.12
CA GLY A 8 -31.62 4.47 18.02
C GLY A 8 -31.88 4.04 16.57
N GLU A 9 -32.96 3.29 16.34
CA GLU A 9 -33.37 2.79 15.02
C GLU A 9 -33.87 3.89 14.06
N ALA A 10 -34.18 5.09 14.55
CA ALA A 10 -34.59 6.23 13.71
C ALA A 10 -33.41 7.08 13.21
N PHE A 11 -32.17 6.67 13.50
CA PHE A 11 -30.97 7.39 13.07
C PHE A 11 -30.61 7.05 11.63
N ASP A 12 -30.93 7.97 10.72
CA ASP A 12 -30.39 7.95 9.35
C ASP A 12 -29.02 8.64 9.33
N GLU A 13 -27.96 7.83 9.26
CA GLU A 13 -26.58 8.30 9.25
C GLU A 13 -26.25 9.12 7.99
N ALA A 14 -26.78 8.74 6.83
CA ALA A 14 -26.53 9.43 5.58
C ALA A 14 -27.13 10.85 5.63
N LYS A 15 -28.41 10.93 6.00
CA LYS A 15 -29.11 12.22 6.15
C LYS A 15 -28.49 13.09 7.23
N PHE A 16 -27.99 12.51 8.33
CA PHE A 16 -27.30 13.27 9.38
C PHE A 16 -25.96 13.87 8.91
N ARG A 17 -25.19 13.13 8.11
CA ARG A 17 -23.93 13.65 7.55
C ARG A 17 -24.17 14.77 6.53
N GLU A 18 -25.24 14.68 5.75
CA GLU A 18 -25.59 15.68 4.74
C GLU A 18 -26.21 16.96 5.32
N THR A 19 -26.94 16.87 6.43
CA THR A 19 -27.72 18.01 6.96
C THR A 19 -27.08 18.71 8.15
N ASN A 20 -26.14 18.06 8.86
CA ASN A 20 -25.58 18.64 10.08
C ASN A 20 -24.50 19.69 9.75
N PRO A 21 -24.69 20.97 10.14
CA PRO A 21 -23.76 22.04 9.78
C PRO A 21 -22.33 21.81 10.28
N ARG A 22 -22.17 21.18 11.45
CA ARG A 22 -20.84 20.87 12.01
C ARG A 22 -20.16 19.74 11.24
N VAL A 23 -20.93 18.74 10.79
CA VAL A 23 -20.37 17.64 10.00
C VAL A 23 -19.91 18.16 8.65
N LEU A 24 -20.73 18.99 7.99
CA LEU A 24 -20.36 19.65 6.74
C LEU A 24 -19.12 20.55 6.90
N GLU A 25 -19.03 21.32 7.97
CA GLU A 25 -17.86 22.16 8.24
C GLU A 25 -16.58 21.32 8.46
N HIS A 26 -16.67 20.24 9.24
CA HIS A 26 -15.55 19.32 9.43
C HIS A 26 -15.15 18.61 8.15
N GLN A 27 -16.13 18.24 7.32
CA GLN A 27 -15.89 17.57 6.05
C GLN A 27 -15.27 18.53 5.02
N ALA A 28 -15.71 19.78 4.97
CA ALA A 28 -15.10 20.82 4.14
C ALA A 28 -13.64 21.06 4.55
N LYS A 29 -13.36 21.21 5.85
CA LYS A 29 -11.99 21.33 6.39
C LYS A 29 -11.14 20.11 6.05
N TRP A 30 -11.70 18.90 6.17
CA TRP A 30 -10.99 17.67 5.80
C TRP A 30 -10.67 17.63 4.31
N ASN A 31 -11.64 17.95 3.44
CA ASN A 31 -11.45 17.98 2.00
C ASN A 31 -10.34 18.95 1.59
N GLU A 32 -10.34 20.17 2.14
CA GLU A 32 -9.33 21.19 1.88
C GLU A 32 -7.92 20.72 2.27
N ILE A 33 -7.76 20.19 3.49
CA ILE A 33 -6.48 19.65 3.97
C ILE A 33 -6.05 18.45 3.11
N HIS A 34 -6.99 17.56 2.77
CA HIS A 34 -6.71 16.35 2.01
C HIS A 34 -6.31 16.66 0.56
N GLU A 35 -6.92 17.67 -0.06
CA GLU A 35 -6.57 18.14 -1.39
C GLU A 35 -5.17 18.75 -1.40
N ARG A 36 -4.86 19.65 -0.46
CA ARG A 36 -3.51 20.24 -0.31
C ARG A 36 -2.45 19.17 -0.05
N TYR A 37 -2.72 18.24 0.87
CA TYR A 37 -1.86 17.08 1.13
C TYR A 37 -1.61 16.24 -0.13
N SER A 38 -2.68 15.92 -0.86
CA SER A 38 -2.60 15.09 -2.07
C SER A 38 -1.78 15.76 -3.16
N LYS A 39 -1.97 17.07 -3.35
CA LYS A 39 -1.19 17.87 -4.29
C LYS A 39 0.29 17.89 -3.91
N ALA A 40 0.60 18.29 -2.68
CA ALA A 40 1.97 18.39 -2.20
C ALA A 40 2.72 17.04 -2.25
N MET A 41 2.03 15.93 -1.94
CA MET A 41 2.62 14.59 -2.05
C MET A 41 2.90 14.19 -3.51
N ASN A 42 1.99 14.48 -4.43
CA ASN A 42 2.17 14.15 -5.86
C ASN A 42 3.28 14.98 -6.51
N GLU A 43 3.42 16.25 -6.11
CA GLU A 43 4.46 17.17 -6.60
C GLU A 43 5.79 17.01 -5.85
N SER A 44 5.84 16.15 -4.81
CA SER A 44 7.00 16.01 -3.90
C SER A 44 7.44 17.35 -3.27
N ASP A 45 6.49 18.25 -3.00
CA ASP A 45 6.74 19.52 -2.33
C ASP A 45 6.83 19.32 -0.81
N PHE A 46 8.07 19.12 -0.34
CA PHE A 46 8.35 18.86 1.07
C PHE A 46 8.16 20.08 1.97
N GLU A 47 8.23 21.30 1.43
CA GLU A 47 8.02 22.50 2.24
C GLU A 47 6.53 22.72 2.48
N ASP A 48 5.67 22.52 1.47
CA ASP A 48 4.21 22.61 1.67
C ASP A 48 3.71 21.52 2.63
N LEU A 49 4.27 20.31 2.56
CA LEU A 49 3.98 19.25 3.54
C LEU A 49 4.38 19.66 4.97
N ARG A 50 5.52 20.35 5.14
CA ARG A 50 5.96 20.85 6.44
C ARG A 50 5.01 21.93 6.97
N GLN A 51 4.62 22.88 6.12
CA GLN A 51 3.66 23.92 6.49
C GLN A 51 2.32 23.32 6.89
N LEU A 52 1.84 22.32 6.15
CA LEU A 52 0.59 21.63 6.49
C LEU A 52 0.62 20.98 7.88
N ILE A 53 1.75 20.38 8.27
CA ILE A 53 1.93 19.80 9.61
C ILE A 53 1.85 20.88 10.71
N LEU A 54 2.44 22.05 10.45
CA LEU A 54 2.43 23.20 11.36
C LEU A 54 1.03 23.82 11.46
N ASP A 55 0.36 24.03 10.32
CA ASP A 55 -1.00 24.59 10.22
C ASP A 55 -2.02 23.71 10.95
N CYS A 56 -1.89 22.39 10.82
CA CYS A 56 -2.72 21.42 11.54
C CYS A 56 -2.37 21.30 13.03
N GLY A 57 -1.29 21.94 13.49
CA GLY A 57 -0.86 21.93 14.88
C GLY A 57 -0.51 20.54 15.41
N ILE A 58 -0.04 19.64 14.53
CA ILE A 58 0.24 18.23 14.86
C ILE A 58 1.29 18.17 15.98
N VAL A 59 0.97 17.46 17.06
CA VAL A 59 1.85 17.26 18.20
C VAL A 59 2.46 15.87 18.18
N CYS A 60 3.71 15.75 18.63
CA CYS A 60 4.31 14.44 18.86
C CYS A 60 3.49 13.69 19.93
N PRO A 61 3.00 12.48 19.66
CA PRO A 61 2.15 11.74 20.61
C PRO A 61 2.91 11.28 21.87
N ILE A 62 4.24 11.30 21.85
CA ILE A 62 5.09 10.85 22.97
C ILE A 62 5.58 12.05 23.79
N SER A 63 6.17 13.06 23.13
CA SER A 63 6.80 14.20 23.82
C SER A 63 5.93 15.46 23.89
N GLY A 64 4.83 15.53 23.15
CA GLY A 64 3.97 16.72 23.06
C GLY A 64 4.58 17.91 22.32
N THR A 65 5.81 17.79 21.81
CA THR A 65 6.51 18.87 21.10
C THR A 65 5.88 19.12 19.72
N ARG A 66 5.94 20.38 19.26
CA ARG A 66 5.54 20.84 17.90
C ARG A 66 6.73 21.29 17.04
N ASN A 67 7.95 21.07 17.54
CA ASN A 67 9.18 21.49 16.86
C ASN A 67 9.58 20.38 15.88
N TRP A 68 9.14 20.52 14.63
CA TRP A 68 9.38 19.55 13.58
C TRP A 68 10.57 19.98 12.71
N THR A 69 11.42 19.02 12.36
CA THR A 69 12.47 19.21 11.34
C THR A 69 11.86 19.26 9.94
N GLU A 70 12.66 19.64 8.96
CA GLU A 70 12.30 19.54 7.54
C GLU A 70 11.87 18.13 7.16
N VAL A 71 10.87 18.04 6.28
CA VAL A 71 10.43 16.78 5.69
C VAL A 71 11.50 16.34 4.69
N ARG A 72 11.93 15.08 4.80
CA ARG A 72 12.95 14.49 3.93
C ARG A 72 12.46 13.18 3.37
N GLN A 73 12.80 12.92 2.12
CA GLN A 73 12.57 11.61 1.53
C GLN A 73 13.57 10.60 2.09
N PHE A 74 13.06 9.49 2.60
CA PHE A 74 13.88 8.39 3.07
C PHE A 74 13.78 7.23 2.08
N ASN A 75 14.93 6.75 1.60
CA ASN A 75 14.96 5.58 0.73
C ASN A 75 14.77 4.32 1.59
N LEU A 76 13.72 3.55 1.27
CA LEU A 76 13.39 2.31 1.96
C LEU A 76 14.21 1.11 1.45
N MET A 77 15.11 1.28 0.48
CA MET A 77 16.00 0.20 0.03
C MET A 77 17.24 0.12 0.92
N PHE A 78 17.64 -1.11 1.27
CA PHE A 78 18.95 -1.34 1.89
C PHE A 78 20.03 -1.30 0.82
N SER A 79 21.02 -0.44 1.00
CA SER A 79 22.24 -0.43 0.18
C SER A 79 23.40 -1.09 0.92
N THR A 80 24.23 -1.82 0.19
CA THR A 80 25.52 -2.33 0.64
C THR A 80 26.54 -2.12 -0.48
N ASP A 81 27.81 -2.04 -0.14
CA ASP A 81 28.88 -1.91 -1.12
C ASP A 81 29.48 -3.30 -1.42
N MET A 82 29.66 -3.60 -2.70
CA MET A 82 30.20 -4.85 -3.20
C MET A 82 31.61 -4.61 -3.75
N GLY A 83 32.62 -5.11 -3.06
CA GLY A 83 34.03 -4.98 -3.43
C GLY A 83 34.94 -5.14 -2.21
N SER A 84 36.18 -5.59 -2.42
CA SER A 84 37.17 -5.78 -1.34
C SER A 84 37.92 -4.49 -0.98
N THR A 85 37.88 -3.47 -1.84
CA THR A 85 38.53 -2.16 -1.63
C THR A 85 37.49 -1.05 -1.64
N ALA A 86 37.65 -0.05 -0.76
CA ALA A 86 36.77 1.11 -0.68
C ALA A 86 36.80 1.97 -1.96
N ASP A 87 37.97 2.07 -2.59
CA ASP A 87 38.10 2.62 -3.94
C ASP A 87 37.65 1.58 -4.97
N GLY A 88 36.51 1.83 -5.61
CA GLY A 88 35.93 0.99 -6.66
C GLY A 88 34.80 0.05 -6.25
N ALA A 89 34.32 0.10 -5.00
CA ALA A 89 33.20 -0.72 -4.56
C ALA A 89 31.91 -0.34 -5.31
N MET A 90 31.21 -1.34 -5.86
CA MET A 90 29.93 -1.13 -6.53
C MET A 90 28.81 -1.09 -5.50
N LYS A 91 28.05 -0.01 -5.47
CA LYS A 91 26.86 0.08 -4.61
C LYS A 91 25.78 -0.86 -5.14
N VAL A 92 25.41 -1.85 -4.33
CA VAL A 92 24.34 -2.80 -4.62
C VAL A 92 23.21 -2.64 -3.62
N TYR A 93 22.01 -3.10 -3.98
CA TYR A 93 20.83 -2.98 -3.14
C TYR A 93 20.24 -4.36 -2.86
N LEU A 94 19.75 -4.55 -1.63
CA LEU A 94 18.87 -5.67 -1.35
C LEU A 94 17.52 -5.39 -1.98
N ARG A 95 16.99 -6.39 -2.69
CA ARG A 95 15.73 -6.25 -3.42
C ARG A 95 14.57 -5.92 -2.45
N PRO A 96 13.78 -4.87 -2.72
CA PRO A 96 12.62 -4.50 -1.90
C PRO A 96 11.35 -5.32 -2.22
N GLU A 97 11.40 -6.11 -3.28
CA GLU A 97 10.34 -6.97 -3.81
C GLU A 97 10.96 -8.11 -4.65
N THR A 98 10.16 -9.09 -5.08
CA THR A 98 10.65 -10.21 -5.90
C THR A 98 10.39 -10.06 -7.40
N ALA A 99 9.48 -9.18 -7.79
CA ALA A 99 9.02 -8.93 -9.17
C ALA A 99 10.15 -8.58 -10.16
N GLN A 100 11.11 -7.73 -9.78
CA GLN A 100 12.19 -7.30 -10.67
C GLN A 100 12.99 -8.47 -11.28
N GLY A 101 13.24 -9.51 -10.48
CA GLY A 101 13.95 -10.71 -10.95
C GLY A 101 13.18 -11.45 -12.05
N ILE A 102 11.85 -11.41 -11.98
CA ILE A 102 10.96 -12.02 -12.97
C ILE A 102 11.01 -11.24 -14.29
N PHE A 103 10.97 -9.91 -14.23
CA PHE A 103 11.01 -9.06 -15.43
C PHE A 103 12.33 -9.19 -16.19
N VAL A 104 13.46 -9.15 -15.48
CA VAL A 104 14.79 -9.33 -16.08
C VAL A 104 14.91 -10.69 -16.79
N ASN A 105 14.26 -11.73 -16.26
CA ASN A 105 14.32 -13.09 -16.81
C ASN A 105 13.16 -13.46 -17.74
N PHE A 106 12.27 -12.53 -18.08
CA PHE A 106 11.10 -12.81 -18.91
C PHE A 106 11.44 -13.57 -20.20
N LEU A 107 12.40 -13.05 -20.98
CA LEU A 107 12.81 -13.67 -22.25
C LEU A 107 13.47 -15.04 -22.06
N ASN A 108 14.23 -15.22 -20.98
CA ASN A 108 14.89 -16.48 -20.67
C ASN A 108 13.86 -17.56 -20.38
N VAL A 109 12.86 -17.26 -19.54
CA VAL A 109 11.79 -18.19 -19.18
C VAL A 109 10.87 -18.45 -20.37
N GLN A 110 10.47 -17.41 -21.10
CA GLN A 110 9.60 -17.56 -22.27
C GLN A 110 10.24 -18.47 -23.33
N LYS A 111 11.52 -18.27 -23.65
CA LYS A 111 12.22 -19.04 -24.69
C LYS A 111 12.46 -20.49 -24.28
N THR A 112 12.92 -20.71 -23.05
CA THR A 112 13.22 -22.06 -22.54
C THR A 112 11.94 -22.88 -22.33
N GLY A 113 10.91 -22.27 -21.74
CA GLY A 113 9.61 -22.89 -21.54
C GLY A 113 8.73 -22.96 -22.80
N ARG A 114 9.16 -22.33 -23.91
CA ARG A 114 8.37 -22.18 -25.15
C ARG A 114 6.95 -21.66 -24.89
N MET A 115 6.82 -20.79 -23.89
CA MET A 115 5.52 -20.29 -23.43
C MET A 115 4.96 -19.27 -24.42
N LYS A 116 3.65 -19.34 -24.65
CA LYS A 116 2.89 -18.32 -25.38
C LYS A 116 2.07 -17.52 -24.37
N VAL A 117 1.92 -16.22 -24.63
CA VAL A 117 1.02 -15.36 -23.85
C VAL A 117 -0.42 -15.83 -24.06
N PRO A 118 -1.23 -15.97 -22.97
CA PRO A 118 -0.92 -15.59 -21.59
C PRO A 118 -0.15 -16.66 -20.80
N PHE A 119 0.82 -16.23 -19.99
CA PHE A 119 1.56 -17.10 -19.06
C PHE A 119 2.04 -16.33 -17.83
N GLY A 120 2.28 -17.03 -16.73
CA GLY A 120 2.80 -16.42 -15.49
C GLY A 120 4.13 -17.00 -15.05
N ILE A 121 4.89 -16.20 -14.32
CA ILE A 121 6.08 -16.62 -13.59
C ILE A 121 5.83 -16.27 -12.12
N ALA A 122 5.92 -17.27 -11.25
CA ALA A 122 5.76 -17.10 -9.81
C ALA A 122 7.09 -17.29 -9.10
N GLN A 123 7.33 -16.50 -8.05
CA GLN A 123 8.51 -16.59 -7.22
C GLN A 123 8.12 -16.44 -5.75
N ILE A 124 8.72 -17.29 -4.92
CA ILE A 124 8.69 -17.13 -3.47
C ILE A 124 10.10 -16.75 -3.04
N GLY A 125 10.24 -15.69 -2.24
CA GLY A 125 11.55 -15.31 -1.75
C GLY A 125 11.54 -14.14 -0.79
N LYS A 126 12.72 -13.91 -0.20
CA LYS A 126 12.95 -12.81 0.73
C LYS A 126 12.98 -11.46 0.02
N ALA A 127 12.40 -10.46 0.66
CA ALA A 127 12.46 -9.05 0.31
C ALA A 127 12.84 -8.22 1.54
N PHE A 128 13.49 -7.08 1.31
CA PHE A 128 14.04 -6.26 2.38
C PHE A 128 13.58 -4.81 2.23
N ARG A 129 12.93 -4.27 3.27
CA ARG A 129 12.50 -2.87 3.33
C ARG A 129 13.08 -2.22 4.57
N ASN A 130 13.79 -1.11 4.40
CA ASN A 130 14.42 -0.33 5.46
C ASN A 130 13.37 0.50 6.22
N GLU A 131 12.42 -0.21 6.82
CA GLU A 131 11.32 0.37 7.58
C GLU A 131 11.88 1.11 8.81
N ILE A 132 11.48 2.37 8.93
CA ILE A 132 11.95 3.28 9.99
C ILE A 132 11.36 2.85 11.34
N VAL A 133 10.11 2.38 11.34
CA VAL A 133 9.37 2.02 12.55
C VAL A 133 8.81 0.60 12.41
N ALA A 134 9.54 -0.38 12.95
CA ALA A 134 9.05 -1.74 13.11
C ALA A 134 8.03 -1.78 14.27
N ARG A 135 6.75 -1.70 13.95
CA ARG A 135 5.62 -1.84 14.88
C ARG A 135 4.69 -2.95 14.39
N GLN A 136 3.95 -3.59 15.28
CA GLN A 136 2.97 -4.64 14.93
C GLN A 136 3.63 -5.91 14.35
N PHE A 137 4.69 -6.39 15.00
CA PHE A 137 5.36 -7.68 14.76
C PHE A 137 5.52 -8.05 13.26
N VAL A 138 4.72 -8.99 12.74
CA VAL A 138 4.81 -9.47 11.35
C VAL A 138 4.42 -8.44 10.29
N PHE A 139 3.70 -7.36 10.62
CA PHE A 139 3.21 -6.40 9.63
C PHE A 139 4.24 -5.36 9.20
N ARG A 140 5.26 -5.11 10.00
CA ARG A 140 6.33 -4.17 9.67
C ARG A 140 7.68 -4.76 10.04
N MET A 141 8.16 -5.62 9.16
CA MET A 141 9.46 -6.25 9.24
C MET A 141 10.43 -5.65 8.23
N ARG A 142 11.73 -5.69 8.55
CA ARG A 142 12.79 -5.28 7.62
C ARG A 142 13.19 -6.36 6.63
N GLU A 143 12.94 -7.61 7.00
CA GLU A 143 13.10 -8.81 6.18
C GLU A 143 11.79 -9.59 6.26
N PHE A 144 11.24 -9.98 5.13
CA PHE A 144 10.04 -10.81 5.05
C PHE A 144 10.06 -11.62 3.76
N GLU A 145 9.19 -12.63 3.67
CA GLU A 145 9.03 -13.45 2.48
C GLU A 145 7.75 -13.07 1.75
N GLN A 146 7.85 -12.98 0.43
CA GLN A 146 6.72 -12.69 -0.43
C GLN A 146 6.50 -13.85 -1.41
N MET A 147 5.24 -14.06 -1.74
CA MET A 147 4.82 -14.93 -2.83
C MET A 147 4.24 -14.03 -3.92
N GLU A 148 5.01 -13.77 -4.97
CA GLU A 148 4.58 -12.89 -6.06
C GLU A 148 4.50 -13.67 -7.37
N MET A 149 3.53 -13.30 -8.21
CA MET A 149 3.39 -13.85 -9.55
C MET A 149 3.16 -12.73 -10.54
N GLN A 150 3.99 -12.70 -11.58
CA GLN A 150 3.80 -11.80 -12.71
C GLN A 150 3.12 -12.59 -13.83
N PHE A 151 1.89 -12.22 -14.14
CA PHE A 151 1.08 -12.86 -15.17
C PHE A 151 1.02 -11.98 -16.42
N PHE A 152 1.68 -12.43 -17.49
CA PHE A 152 1.82 -11.69 -18.73
C PHE A 152 0.65 -12.01 -19.66
N VAL A 153 -0.03 -10.97 -20.13
CA VAL A 153 -1.23 -11.04 -20.97
C VAL A 153 -1.08 -10.15 -22.20
N ARG A 154 -1.98 -10.31 -23.18
CA ARG A 154 -2.02 -9.39 -24.32
C ARG A 154 -2.69 -8.08 -23.90
N PRO A 155 -2.23 -6.93 -24.41
CA PRO A 155 -2.95 -5.66 -24.21
C PRO A 155 -4.40 -5.77 -24.69
N GLY A 156 -5.34 -5.26 -23.89
CA GLY A 156 -6.78 -5.37 -24.08
C GLY A 156 -7.45 -6.50 -23.28
N GLU A 157 -6.69 -7.49 -22.81
CA GLU A 157 -7.22 -8.62 -22.02
C GLU A 157 -6.97 -8.45 -20.50
N GLU A 158 -6.22 -7.42 -20.08
CA GLU A 158 -5.76 -7.25 -18.71
C GLU A 158 -6.89 -7.22 -17.68
N MET A 159 -8.01 -6.57 -17.98
CA MET A 159 -9.12 -6.43 -17.03
C MET A 159 -9.92 -7.73 -16.86
N GLU A 160 -9.96 -8.58 -17.87
CA GLU A 160 -10.59 -9.91 -17.77
C GLU A 160 -9.76 -10.82 -16.88
N TRP A 161 -8.44 -10.85 -17.13
CA TRP A 161 -7.50 -11.60 -16.30
C TRP A 161 -7.41 -11.07 -14.88
N PHE A 162 -7.48 -9.75 -14.68
CA PHE A 162 -7.51 -9.13 -13.35
C PHE A 162 -8.70 -9.62 -12.52
N LYS A 163 -9.91 -9.57 -13.08
CA LYS A 163 -11.12 -10.09 -12.41
C LYS A 163 -11.00 -11.57 -12.09
N LYS A 164 -10.46 -12.36 -13.01
CA LYS A 164 -10.24 -13.80 -12.83
C LYS A 164 -9.27 -14.06 -11.68
N TRP A 165 -8.13 -13.39 -11.66
CA TRP A 165 -7.12 -13.55 -10.59
C TRP A 165 -7.65 -13.07 -9.25
N LYS A 166 -8.28 -11.89 -9.17
CA LYS A 166 -8.94 -11.39 -7.96
C LYS A 166 -9.86 -12.44 -7.33
N SER A 167 -10.76 -13.02 -8.12
CA SER A 167 -11.66 -14.09 -7.64
C SER A 167 -10.93 -15.39 -7.26
N THR A 168 -9.87 -15.75 -7.98
CA THR A 168 -9.10 -16.98 -7.74
C THR A 168 -8.30 -16.88 -6.43
N ARG A 169 -7.70 -15.72 -6.17
CA ARG A 169 -6.91 -15.46 -4.97
C ARG A 169 -7.79 -15.35 -3.73
N LEU A 170 -8.95 -14.70 -3.80
CA LEU A 170 -9.90 -14.74 -2.69
C LEU A 170 -10.35 -16.18 -2.37
N LYS A 171 -10.67 -17.00 -3.38
CA LYS A 171 -11.01 -18.42 -3.16
C LYS A 171 -9.90 -19.19 -2.46
N TRP A 172 -8.64 -18.92 -2.80
CA TRP A 172 -7.48 -19.53 -2.13
C TRP A 172 -7.43 -19.13 -0.65
N HIS A 173 -7.67 -17.85 -0.33
CA HIS A 173 -7.75 -17.38 1.05
C HIS A 173 -8.91 -18.02 1.83
N LEU A 174 -10.10 -18.07 1.23
CA LEU A 174 -11.27 -18.71 1.86
C LEU A 174 -11.06 -20.20 2.12
N ALA A 175 -10.33 -20.89 1.24
CA ALA A 175 -9.99 -22.30 1.40
C ALA A 175 -9.12 -22.59 2.64
N MET A 176 -8.48 -21.57 3.24
CA MET A 176 -7.74 -21.71 4.50
C MET A 176 -8.65 -21.84 5.73
N GLY A 177 -9.97 -21.57 5.60
CA GLY A 177 -10.95 -21.82 6.66
C GLY A 177 -10.91 -20.84 7.84
N LEU A 178 -10.46 -19.59 7.62
CA LEU A 178 -10.30 -18.58 8.68
C LEU A 178 -11.57 -17.73 8.96
N GLY A 179 -12.64 -17.94 8.21
CA GLY A 179 -13.92 -17.19 8.26
C GLY A 179 -14.05 -16.27 7.05
N GLU A 180 -15.14 -16.41 6.27
CA GLU A 180 -15.36 -15.62 5.06
C GLU A 180 -15.58 -14.14 5.37
N GLU A 181 -16.21 -13.85 6.52
CA GLU A 181 -16.52 -12.52 7.01
C GLU A 181 -15.27 -11.67 7.31
N LYS A 182 -14.13 -12.33 7.51
CA LYS A 182 -12.87 -11.66 7.84
C LYS A 182 -12.13 -11.16 6.61
N TYR A 183 -12.56 -11.54 5.41
CA TYR A 183 -11.93 -11.09 4.18
C TYR A 183 -12.76 -10.02 3.49
N ARG A 184 -12.09 -9.02 2.94
CA ARG A 184 -12.72 -8.03 2.06
C ARG A 184 -11.78 -7.58 0.96
N TYR A 185 -12.37 -7.09 -0.13
CA TYR A 185 -11.63 -6.35 -1.13
C TYR A 185 -11.53 -4.88 -0.73
N HIS A 186 -10.39 -4.28 -1.00
CA HIS A 186 -10.16 -2.85 -0.90
C HIS A 186 -9.59 -2.37 -2.24
N ASP A 187 -10.42 -1.68 -3.02
CA ASP A 187 -10.03 -1.14 -4.32
C ASP A 187 -9.32 0.21 -4.12
N HIS A 188 -8.14 0.37 -4.73
CA HIS A 188 -7.34 1.58 -4.57
C HIS A 188 -7.90 2.74 -5.40
N GLU A 189 -8.23 3.85 -4.74
CA GLU A 189 -8.55 5.11 -5.41
C GLU A 189 -7.29 5.84 -5.91
N LYS A 190 -6.18 5.74 -5.16
CA LYS A 190 -4.85 6.24 -5.56
C LYS A 190 -3.99 5.08 -6.03
N LEU A 191 -3.93 4.91 -7.35
CA LEU A 191 -3.10 3.90 -8.00
C LEU A 191 -1.62 4.30 -7.98
N ALA A 192 -0.74 3.29 -7.93
CA ALA A 192 0.66 3.50 -8.26
C ALA A 192 0.78 4.02 -9.71
N HIS A 193 1.82 4.80 -10.00
CA HIS A 193 2.01 5.47 -11.29
C HIS A 193 2.01 4.55 -12.53
N TYR A 194 2.18 3.24 -12.34
CA TYR A 194 2.18 2.22 -13.39
C TYR A 194 0.92 1.32 -13.41
N ALA A 195 0.00 1.48 -12.47
CA ALA A 195 -1.14 0.58 -12.29
C ALA A 195 -2.40 1.11 -12.99
N ASN A 196 -3.05 0.26 -13.79
CA ASN A 196 -4.36 0.54 -14.41
C ASN A 196 -5.52 0.27 -13.42
N ALA A 197 -5.36 -0.76 -12.59
CA ALA A 197 -6.25 -1.10 -11.49
C ALA A 197 -5.45 -1.84 -10.41
N ALA A 198 -5.82 -1.67 -9.14
CA ALA A 198 -5.23 -2.41 -8.02
C ALA A 198 -6.31 -2.68 -6.98
N THR A 199 -6.28 -3.89 -6.41
CA THR A 199 -7.18 -4.31 -5.34
C THR A 199 -6.37 -5.09 -4.32
N ASP A 200 -6.49 -4.69 -3.06
CA ASP A 200 -5.99 -5.48 -1.96
C ASP A 200 -7.04 -6.47 -1.46
N ILE A 201 -6.59 -7.66 -1.08
CA ILE A 201 -7.32 -8.54 -0.19
C ILE A 201 -6.87 -8.19 1.24
N GLU A 202 -7.81 -7.71 2.03
CA GLU A 202 -7.59 -7.40 3.45
C GLU A 202 -8.19 -8.47 4.34
N PHE A 203 -7.52 -8.74 5.46
CA PHE A 203 -7.99 -9.62 6.52
C PHE A 203 -8.24 -8.88 7.84
N GLU A 204 -9.31 -9.24 8.54
CA GLU A 204 -9.66 -8.68 9.85
C GLU A 204 -8.72 -9.19 10.96
N MET A 205 -7.76 -8.35 11.33
CA MET A 205 -6.86 -8.59 12.47
C MET A 205 -7.43 -7.97 13.75
N PRO A 206 -6.96 -8.34 14.95
CA PRO A 206 -7.47 -7.78 16.22
C PRO A 206 -7.36 -6.25 16.37
N PHE A 207 -6.60 -5.60 15.50
CA PHE A 207 -6.39 -4.15 15.45
C PHE A 207 -6.90 -3.52 14.14
N GLY A 208 -7.81 -4.21 13.45
CA GLY A 208 -8.49 -3.76 12.23
C GLY A 208 -8.04 -4.51 10.97
N PHE A 209 -8.68 -4.17 9.85
CA PHE A 209 -8.34 -4.74 8.54
C PHE A 209 -6.92 -4.35 8.11
N LYS A 210 -6.21 -5.34 7.58
CA LYS A 210 -4.86 -5.19 7.02
C LYS A 210 -4.73 -5.97 5.73
N GLU A 211 -4.03 -5.39 4.77
CA GLU A 211 -3.59 -6.03 3.54
C GLU A 211 -2.83 -7.33 3.84
N VAL A 212 -3.21 -8.40 3.13
CA VAL A 212 -2.48 -9.68 3.11
C VAL A 212 -2.04 -10.07 1.70
N GLU A 213 -2.62 -9.48 0.67
CA GLU A 213 -2.26 -9.66 -0.74
C GLU A 213 -2.74 -8.45 -1.56
N GLY A 214 -1.98 -8.04 -2.57
CA GLY A 214 -2.31 -6.95 -3.52
C GLY A 214 -1.97 -7.31 -4.96
#